data_AF-A0A834TR74-F1
#
_entry.id   AF-A0A834TR74-F1
#
_cell.length_a   1.000
_cell.length_b   1.000
_cell.length_c   1.000
_cell.angle_alpha   90.00
_cell.angle_beta   90.00
_cell.angle_gamma   90.00
#
_symmetry.space_group_name_H-M   'P 1'
#
loop_
_entity.id
_entity.type
_entity.pdbx_description
1 polymer ?
#
loop_
_entity_poly.entity_id
_entity_poly.type
_entity_poly.pdbx_seq_one_letter_code
_entity_poly.pdbx_strand_id
1 'polypeptide(L)'
;MAQEEVRESTLNSQDQEHEVHHNSEEVQEIGSSRGKGKDQGKSTSSGLSSYFMPRTTPGAQPTLKSVLQSKEAREICDLAISKWMVDACLPFNAVNSVYYQPMIDAIANIGKLPEVNEVVDHAAKLTKFIYNHCFALHLMRTHTGGREILRPAPTRFADNFVALQSILAQKDALRAMVTCREWTTSSFSRESKSKKFVDAVLDSGFWKNCSTIVKLTEPLIRVLRIVDSEEKPAMGFLYAAFHKAREEMIKRFERRKRVIEPYLKIIDTRWDKQLYKNLHAAGFWFNPSYHYDTNEMEKHKSAISGVLDVIERYAHNDRALEEKLNEKVTIFRNAEGDFGRRLALNSRHTKMPEDEPPTLTVEEIKALNRELTECTIE
;
A
#
# COMPACT_ATOMS: atom_id res chain seq x y z
N MET A 1 46.65 29.27 41.30
CA MET A 1 45.98 27.95 41.35
C MET A 1 45.56 27.65 39.92
N ALA A 2 46.44 27.21 39.02
CA ALA A 2 46.92 25.82 38.86
C ALA A 2 45.74 24.84 38.72
N GLN A 3 45.62 23.99 37.71
CA GLN A 3 46.33 23.81 36.44
C GLN A 3 45.47 22.85 35.58
N GLU A 4 45.70 22.94 34.29
CA GLU A 4 45.26 22.13 33.15
C GLU A 4 45.68 20.64 33.26
N GLU A 5 44.89 19.68 32.77
CA GLU A 5 45.36 18.59 31.87
C GLU A 5 44.26 17.63 31.38
N VAL A 6 44.59 17.00 30.26
CA VAL A 6 43.80 16.28 29.25
C VAL A 6 44.42 14.87 29.08
N ARG A 7 43.67 13.90 28.51
CA ARG A 7 44.11 12.60 27.89
C ARG A 7 44.48 11.44 28.86
N GLU A 8 44.37 10.13 28.57
CA GLU A 8 43.81 9.27 27.50
C GLU A 8 43.93 7.79 27.98
N SER A 9 43.06 6.90 27.47
CA SER A 9 43.27 5.46 27.13
C SER A 9 43.86 4.40 28.11
N THR A 10 43.02 3.38 28.38
CA THR A 10 43.20 1.91 28.21
C THR A 10 44.32 1.11 28.93
N LEU A 11 43.93 0.13 29.77
CA LEU A 11 44.20 -1.34 29.69
C LEU A 11 44.19 -2.05 31.07
N ASN A 12 43.48 -3.18 31.14
CA ASN A 12 43.71 -4.48 31.85
C ASN A 12 44.32 -4.47 33.29
N SER A 13 43.95 -5.35 34.23
CA SER A 13 43.63 -6.79 34.12
C SER A 13 43.23 -7.37 35.50
N GLN A 14 42.45 -8.47 35.47
CA GLN A 14 42.54 -9.68 36.35
C GLN A 14 42.11 -9.57 37.83
N ASP A 15 41.48 -10.56 38.50
CA ASP A 15 41.02 -11.92 38.22
C ASP A 15 40.04 -12.31 39.36
N GLN A 16 39.02 -13.12 39.10
CA GLN A 16 38.83 -14.43 39.74
C GLN A 16 37.52 -15.11 39.32
N GLU A 17 37.72 -16.28 38.74
CA GLU A 17 36.76 -17.33 38.41
C GLU A 17 36.13 -17.94 39.67
N HIS A 18 34.88 -18.40 39.54
CA HIS A 18 34.50 -19.71 40.07
C HIS A 18 33.39 -20.33 39.22
N GLU A 19 33.72 -21.50 38.71
CA GLU A 19 33.02 -22.44 37.86
C GLU A 19 32.03 -23.31 38.66
N VAL A 20 31.09 -24.00 37.98
CA VAL A 20 30.80 -25.46 38.07
C VAL A 20 29.32 -25.81 37.77
N HIS A 21 29.14 -26.47 36.60
CA HIS A 21 28.29 -27.65 36.25
C HIS A 21 26.76 -27.61 36.48
N HIS A 22 25.88 -28.28 35.74
CA HIS A 22 25.85 -29.48 34.87
C HIS A 22 24.42 -29.47 34.21
N ASN A 23 23.99 -30.18 33.18
CA ASN A 23 24.52 -31.25 32.34
C ASN A 23 23.62 -31.34 31.08
N SER A 24 24.20 -31.75 29.95
CA SER A 24 23.48 -32.25 28.76
C SER A 24 23.70 -33.76 28.70
N GLU A 25 22.68 -34.55 28.36
CA GLU A 25 22.87 -35.94 27.94
C GLU A 25 21.97 -36.30 26.74
N GLU A 26 22.55 -37.18 25.93
CA GLU A 26 22.24 -37.60 24.57
C GLU A 26 21.38 -38.89 24.49
N VAL A 27 20.65 -39.00 23.36
CA VAL A 27 20.51 -40.18 22.45
C VAL A 27 19.89 -41.51 22.94
N GLN A 28 18.89 -42.02 22.18
CA GLN A 28 18.90 -43.38 21.61
C GLN A 28 17.77 -43.67 20.58
N GLU A 29 18.14 -44.15 19.40
CA GLU A 29 17.31 -44.90 18.43
C GLU A 29 17.33 -46.40 18.75
N ILE A 30 16.19 -47.13 18.66
CA ILE A 30 16.12 -48.58 18.29
C ILE A 30 14.74 -48.94 17.66
N GLY A 31 14.75 -49.48 16.42
CA GLY A 31 14.23 -50.83 16.07
C GLY A 31 12.74 -51.13 15.80
N SER A 32 12.47 -51.43 14.52
CA SER A 32 11.40 -52.23 13.86
C SER A 32 10.70 -53.38 14.63
N SER A 33 9.38 -53.58 14.41
CA SER A 33 8.78 -54.92 14.23
C SER A 33 7.49 -54.91 13.38
N ARG A 34 7.33 -55.96 12.57
CA ARG A 34 6.28 -56.18 11.55
C ARG A 34 5.38 -57.35 11.99
N GLY A 35 4.07 -57.26 11.84
CA GLY A 35 3.14 -58.39 12.06
C GLY A 35 1.85 -58.26 11.24
N LYS A 36 1.57 -59.26 10.39
CA LYS A 36 0.35 -59.41 9.56
C LYS A 36 -0.59 -60.44 10.21
N GLY A 37 -1.90 -60.20 10.14
CA GLY A 37 -2.95 -61.21 10.32
C GLY A 37 -4.33 -60.66 9.91
N LYS A 38 -5.01 -61.33 8.96
CA LYS A 38 -6.38 -61.06 8.46
C LYS A 38 -7.40 -61.86 9.30
N ASP A 39 -8.59 -61.32 9.54
CA ASP A 39 -9.83 -62.00 9.10
C ASP A 39 -11.05 -61.04 8.99
N GLN A 40 -12.00 -61.43 8.13
CA GLN A 40 -13.13 -60.65 7.63
C GLN A 40 -14.39 -60.70 8.52
N GLY A 41 -15.15 -59.61 8.52
CA GLY A 41 -16.57 -59.57 8.88
C GLY A 41 -17.30 -58.50 8.05
N LYS A 42 -18.12 -58.93 7.08
CA LYS A 42 -18.96 -58.08 6.22
C LYS A 42 -20.15 -57.52 7.00
N SER A 43 -20.40 -56.22 6.84
CA SER A 43 -21.72 -55.60 6.97
C SER A 43 -21.85 -54.54 5.87
N THR A 44 -22.92 -54.67 5.08
CA THR A 44 -23.22 -53.89 3.88
C THR A 44 -23.92 -52.58 4.23
N SER A 45 -23.37 -51.44 3.80
CA SER A 45 -24.18 -50.27 3.44
C SER A 45 -23.55 -49.53 2.25
N SER A 46 -24.28 -49.55 1.14
CA SER A 46 -24.01 -48.78 -0.06
C SER A 46 -24.24 -47.30 0.21
N GLY A 47 -23.19 -46.47 0.16
CA GLY A 47 -23.32 -45.02 0.32
C GLY A 47 -22.03 -44.26 0.07
N LEU A 48 -22.00 -43.50 -1.03
CA LEU A 48 -21.29 -42.23 -1.33
C LEU A 48 -19.85 -41.96 -0.83
N SER A 49 -19.13 -42.94 -0.28
CA SER A 49 -17.77 -42.73 0.27
C SER A 49 -16.67 -42.96 -0.76
N SER A 50 -16.98 -43.54 -1.92
CA SER A 50 -15.99 -43.86 -2.97
C SER A 50 -15.63 -42.71 -3.91
N TYR A 51 -16.16 -41.49 -3.68
CA TYR A 51 -15.87 -40.31 -4.50
C TYR A 51 -14.81 -39.38 -3.90
N PHE A 52 -14.33 -39.65 -2.68
CA PHE A 52 -13.29 -38.86 -2.04
C PHE A 52 -12.00 -39.68 -1.89
N MET A 53 -10.92 -39.23 -2.52
CA MET A 53 -9.57 -39.76 -2.28
C MET A 53 -9.11 -39.43 -0.83
N PRO A 54 -8.25 -40.28 -0.22
CA PRO A 54 -7.72 -40.04 1.12
C PRO A 54 -6.99 -38.70 1.22
N ARG A 55 -7.20 -37.96 2.31
CA ARG A 55 -6.39 -36.78 2.62
C ARG A 55 -4.97 -37.24 2.92
N THR A 56 -4.01 -36.53 2.31
CA THR A 56 -2.54 -36.62 2.44
C THR A 56 -1.84 -37.64 1.53
N THR A 57 -1.60 -37.22 0.29
CA THR A 57 -0.56 -37.75 -0.63
C THR A 57 0.75 -36.94 -0.50
N PRO A 58 1.93 -37.53 -0.80
CA PRO A 58 3.15 -36.78 -1.08
C PRO A 58 2.92 -35.90 -2.32
N GLY A 59 3.08 -34.57 -2.16
CA GLY A 59 2.66 -33.56 -3.14
C GLY A 59 1.41 -32.76 -2.76
N ALA A 60 0.82 -32.99 -1.59
CA ALA A 60 -0.21 -32.10 -1.05
C ALA A 60 0.36 -30.68 -0.80
N GLN A 61 -0.26 -29.68 -1.43
CA GLN A 61 0.14 -28.28 -1.28
C GLN A 61 -0.01 -27.84 0.19
N PRO A 62 1.02 -27.24 0.80
CA PRO A 62 0.95 -26.87 2.20
C PRO A 62 -0.15 -25.82 2.42
N THR A 63 -0.87 -25.90 3.54
CA THR A 63 -1.83 -24.86 3.90
C THR A 63 -1.13 -23.50 3.99
N LEU A 64 -1.79 -22.40 3.58
CA LEU A 64 -1.23 -21.03 3.60
C LEU A 64 -0.58 -20.63 4.94
N LYS A 65 -0.98 -21.29 6.04
CA LYS A 65 -0.39 -21.14 7.37
C LYS A 65 1.07 -21.61 7.48
N SER A 66 1.55 -22.48 6.58
CA SER A 66 2.92 -22.98 6.54
C SER A 66 3.78 -22.33 5.43
N VAL A 67 3.16 -21.81 4.36
CA VAL A 67 3.86 -21.00 3.33
C VAL A 67 4.20 -19.60 3.87
N LEU A 68 3.42 -19.10 4.84
CA LEU A 68 3.71 -17.87 5.58
C LEU A 68 4.66 -18.09 6.76
N GLN A 69 5.55 -19.09 6.69
CA GLN A 69 6.69 -19.15 7.60
C GLN A 69 7.65 -18.02 7.25
N SER A 70 7.43 -16.90 7.93
CA SER A 70 8.27 -15.74 8.28
C SER A 70 9.49 -15.32 7.44
N LYS A 71 10.20 -16.18 6.73
CA LYS A 71 11.45 -15.87 6.03
C LYS A 71 11.22 -15.38 4.60
N GLU A 72 10.43 -16.08 3.79
CA GLU A 72 10.14 -15.70 2.40
C GLU A 72 9.30 -14.41 2.32
N ALA A 73 8.35 -14.23 3.24
CA ALA A 73 7.57 -12.99 3.33
C ALA A 73 8.42 -11.79 3.81
N ARG A 74 9.43 -12.04 4.67
CA ARG A 74 10.41 -11.00 5.04
C ARG A 74 11.32 -10.69 3.86
N GLU A 75 11.80 -11.70 3.14
CA GLU A 75 12.65 -11.53 1.96
C GLU A 75 11.95 -10.75 0.83
N ILE A 76 10.65 -10.96 0.60
CA ILE A 76 9.87 -10.16 -0.37
C ILE A 76 9.78 -8.69 0.07
N CYS A 77 9.50 -8.45 1.37
CA CYS A 77 9.44 -7.10 1.92
C CYS A 77 10.82 -6.42 1.90
N ASP A 78 11.87 -7.13 2.30
CA ASP A 78 13.26 -6.65 2.34
C ASP A 78 13.75 -6.37 0.91
N LEU A 79 13.39 -7.19 -0.06
CA LEU A 79 13.71 -6.98 -1.47
C LEU A 79 12.97 -5.76 -2.05
N ALA A 80 11.70 -5.57 -1.71
CA ALA A 80 10.93 -4.40 -2.13
C ALA A 80 11.51 -3.10 -1.54
N ILE A 81 11.88 -3.12 -0.25
CA ILE A 81 12.52 -1.97 0.40
C ILE A 81 13.91 -1.72 -0.18
N SER A 82 14.70 -2.77 -0.42
CA SER A 82 16.04 -2.64 -1.01
C SER A 82 16.00 -2.08 -2.43
N LYS A 83 15.05 -2.54 -3.26
CA LYS A 83 14.82 -1.99 -4.61
C LYS A 83 14.47 -0.50 -4.55
N TRP A 84 13.57 -0.11 -3.63
CA TRP A 84 13.22 1.30 -3.42
C TRP A 84 14.42 2.12 -2.93
N MET A 85 15.27 1.59 -2.04
CA MET A 85 16.49 2.29 -1.60
C MET A 85 17.47 2.52 -2.75
N VAL A 86 17.64 1.54 -3.62
CA VAL A 86 18.50 1.66 -4.81
C VAL A 86 17.95 2.70 -5.78
N ASP A 87 16.65 2.64 -6.08
CA ASP A 87 15.97 3.57 -6.99
C ASP A 87 16.02 5.03 -6.47
N ALA A 88 15.72 5.22 -5.18
CA ALA A 88 15.72 6.52 -4.53
C ALA A 88 17.13 7.03 -4.15
N CYS A 89 18.19 6.32 -4.55
CA CYS A 89 19.59 6.63 -4.22
C CYS A 89 19.83 6.80 -2.71
N LEU A 90 19.11 6.04 -1.89
CA LEU A 90 19.24 6.06 -0.44
C LEU A 90 20.43 5.17 -0.03
N PRO A 91 21.37 5.69 0.77
CA PRO A 91 22.47 4.87 1.24
C PRO A 91 21.93 3.78 2.17
N PHE A 92 22.43 2.54 2.00
CA PHE A 92 21.95 1.37 2.77
C PHE A 92 22.04 1.56 4.29
N ASN A 93 22.91 2.45 4.77
CA ASN A 93 23.00 2.80 6.19
C ASN A 93 21.74 3.48 6.75
N ALA A 94 20.81 3.96 5.91
CA ALA A 94 19.56 4.56 6.34
C ALA A 94 18.65 3.60 7.13
N VAL A 95 18.78 2.28 6.93
CA VAL A 95 18.02 1.28 7.72
C VAL A 95 18.43 1.24 9.19
N ASN A 96 19.62 1.72 9.51
CA ASN A 96 20.12 1.79 10.89
C ASN A 96 19.60 3.03 11.64
N SER A 97 18.83 3.88 10.98
CA SER A 97 18.19 5.03 11.61
C SER A 97 17.22 4.56 12.69
N VAL A 98 17.28 5.20 13.86
CA VAL A 98 16.30 4.99 14.96
C VAL A 98 14.85 5.26 14.54
N TYR A 99 14.65 5.94 13.40
CA TYR A 99 13.34 6.24 12.83
C TYR A 99 12.86 5.22 11.78
N TYR A 100 13.72 4.29 11.33
CA TYR A 100 13.41 3.32 10.29
C TYR A 100 12.31 2.34 10.72
N GLN A 101 12.48 1.66 11.85
CA GLN A 101 11.46 0.72 12.35
C GLN A 101 10.13 1.42 12.69
N PRO A 102 10.10 2.59 13.39
CA PRO A 102 8.87 3.36 13.58
C PRO A 102 8.19 3.79 12.27
N MET A 103 8.95 4.05 11.21
CA MET A 103 8.42 4.36 9.88
C MET A 103 7.67 3.16 9.30
N ILE A 104 8.30 1.98 9.28
CA ILE A 104 7.70 0.72 8.80
C ILE A 104 6.47 0.34 9.63
N ASP A 105 6.57 0.40 10.96
CA ASP A 105 5.47 0.10 11.88
C ASP A 105 4.29 1.04 11.68
N ALA A 106 4.59 2.32 11.47
CA ALA A 106 3.56 3.27 11.11
C ALA A 106 2.91 2.84 9.78
N ILE A 107 3.66 2.48 8.72
CA ILE A 107 3.09 2.12 7.39
C ILE A 107 2.06 0.99 7.56
N ALA A 108 2.41 -0.01 8.37
CA ALA A 108 1.53 -1.11 8.70
C ALA A 108 0.26 -0.68 9.48
N ASN A 109 0.27 0.45 10.20
CA ASN A 109 -0.82 0.85 11.10
C ASN A 109 -2.00 1.53 10.40
N ILE A 110 -1.86 2.05 9.17
CA ILE A 110 -2.99 2.71 8.47
C ILE A 110 -4.04 1.68 8.06
N GLY A 111 -3.60 0.49 7.64
CA GLY A 111 -4.47 -0.67 7.42
C GLY A 111 -4.92 -1.37 8.72
N LYS A 112 -4.68 -0.79 9.90
CA LYS A 112 -5.15 -1.34 11.19
C LYS A 112 -6.29 -0.54 11.80
N LEU A 113 -6.74 0.56 11.17
CA LEU A 113 -7.91 1.29 11.63
C LEU A 113 -9.13 0.35 11.60
N PRO A 114 -9.78 0.07 12.76
CA PRO A 114 -10.84 -0.94 12.84
C PRO A 114 -11.98 -0.68 11.84
N GLU A 115 -12.38 0.59 11.69
CA GLU A 115 -13.44 1.03 10.78
C GLU A 115 -13.13 0.72 9.31
N VAL A 116 -11.85 0.83 8.90
CA VAL A 116 -11.42 0.53 7.53
C VAL A 116 -11.36 -0.97 7.32
N ASN A 117 -10.82 -1.71 8.30
CA ASN A 117 -10.73 -3.17 8.22
C ASN A 117 -12.07 -3.85 8.16
N GLU A 118 -13.04 -3.40 8.95
CA GLU A 118 -14.41 -3.94 8.89
C GLU A 118 -15.02 -3.81 7.50
N VAL A 119 -14.82 -2.67 6.84
CA VAL A 119 -15.33 -2.44 5.48
C VAL A 119 -14.59 -3.26 4.44
N VAL A 120 -13.26 -3.36 4.54
CA VAL A 120 -12.44 -4.21 3.66
C VAL A 120 -12.82 -5.68 3.80
N ASP A 121 -12.97 -6.18 5.02
CA ASP A 121 -13.38 -7.56 5.30
C ASP A 121 -14.78 -7.85 4.77
N HIS A 122 -15.70 -6.89 4.88
CA HIS A 122 -17.04 -7.02 4.33
C HIS A 122 -16.98 -7.11 2.80
N ALA A 123 -16.25 -6.20 2.13
CA ALA A 123 -16.06 -6.25 0.68
C ALA A 123 -15.37 -7.55 0.22
N ALA A 124 -14.40 -8.06 0.99
CA ALA A 124 -13.74 -9.32 0.71
C ALA A 124 -14.70 -10.51 0.82
N LYS A 125 -15.61 -10.52 1.80
CA LYS A 125 -16.66 -11.56 1.93
C LYS A 125 -17.60 -11.55 0.72
N LEU A 126 -18.03 -10.36 0.28
CA LEU A 126 -18.92 -10.21 -0.87
C LEU A 126 -18.27 -10.73 -2.16
N THR A 127 -17.07 -10.23 -2.47
CA THR A 127 -16.33 -10.65 -3.67
C THR A 127 -15.99 -12.13 -3.64
N LYS A 128 -15.51 -12.65 -2.50
CA LYS A 128 -15.24 -14.08 -2.34
C LYS A 128 -16.48 -14.93 -2.56
N PHE A 129 -17.65 -14.50 -2.11
CA PHE A 129 -18.89 -15.23 -2.38
C PHE A 129 -19.18 -15.26 -3.89
N ILE A 130 -19.22 -14.10 -4.54
CA ILE A 130 -19.54 -13.98 -5.98
C ILE A 130 -18.64 -14.89 -6.81
N TYR A 131 -17.32 -14.80 -6.65
CA TYR A 131 -16.37 -15.53 -7.49
C TYR A 131 -16.28 -17.03 -7.20
N ASN A 132 -16.76 -17.50 -6.04
CA ASN A 132 -16.78 -18.94 -5.71
C ASN A 132 -18.10 -19.63 -6.10
N HIS A 133 -19.11 -18.88 -6.55
CA HIS A 133 -20.43 -19.42 -6.88
C HIS A 133 -20.77 -19.09 -8.33
N CYS A 134 -20.70 -20.09 -9.22
CA CYS A 134 -20.90 -19.91 -10.67
C CYS A 134 -22.20 -19.16 -11.02
N PHE A 135 -23.30 -19.47 -10.33
CA PHE A 135 -24.58 -18.79 -10.52
C PHE A 135 -24.52 -17.30 -10.12
N ALA A 136 -23.92 -16.99 -8.96
CA ALA A 136 -23.75 -15.62 -8.50
C ALA A 136 -22.81 -14.82 -9.41
N LEU A 137 -21.71 -15.43 -9.87
CA LEU A 137 -20.78 -14.83 -10.82
C LEU A 137 -21.46 -14.51 -12.16
N HIS A 138 -22.25 -15.46 -12.69
CA HIS A 138 -23.00 -15.25 -13.91
C HIS A 138 -23.97 -14.07 -13.78
N LEU A 139 -24.79 -14.04 -12.74
CA LEU A 139 -25.73 -12.95 -12.51
C LEU A 139 -25.01 -11.61 -12.29
N MET A 140 -23.90 -11.59 -11.56
CA MET A 140 -23.10 -10.38 -11.37
C MET A 140 -22.70 -9.81 -12.73
N ARG A 141 -22.10 -10.63 -13.61
CA ARG A 141 -21.68 -10.20 -14.95
C ARG A 141 -22.85 -9.70 -15.80
N THR A 142 -24.02 -10.33 -15.70
CA THR A 142 -25.23 -9.88 -16.39
C THR A 142 -25.66 -8.48 -15.90
N HIS A 143 -25.65 -8.24 -14.59
CA HIS A 143 -26.07 -6.97 -14.01
C HIS A 143 -25.01 -5.84 -14.08
N THR A 144 -23.73 -6.18 -14.18
CA THR A 144 -22.63 -5.19 -14.31
C THR A 144 -22.26 -4.89 -15.77
N GLY A 145 -22.89 -5.56 -16.74
CA GLY A 145 -22.51 -5.46 -18.16
C GLY A 145 -21.13 -6.06 -18.45
N GLY A 146 -20.77 -7.13 -17.74
CA GLY A 146 -19.50 -7.85 -17.88
C GLY A 146 -18.32 -7.19 -17.16
N ARG A 147 -18.54 -6.14 -16.35
CA ARG A 147 -17.47 -5.52 -15.57
C ARG A 147 -17.10 -6.39 -14.38
N GLU A 148 -15.80 -6.61 -14.22
CA GLU A 148 -15.23 -7.34 -13.08
C GLU A 148 -15.07 -6.43 -11.86
N ILE A 149 -15.14 -7.03 -10.66
CA ILE A 149 -14.96 -6.34 -9.38
C ILE A 149 -13.58 -6.71 -8.84
N LEU A 150 -12.77 -5.70 -8.56
CA LEU A 150 -11.44 -5.90 -7.97
C LEU A 150 -11.59 -6.44 -6.54
N ARG A 151 -10.77 -7.43 -6.20
CA ARG A 151 -10.83 -8.11 -4.91
C ARG A 151 -9.89 -7.42 -3.91
N PRO A 152 -10.35 -7.10 -2.69
CA PRO A 152 -9.46 -6.59 -1.66
C PRO A 152 -8.37 -7.63 -1.31
N ALA A 153 -7.14 -7.16 -1.09
CA ALA A 153 -5.97 -7.95 -0.76
C ALA A 153 -5.47 -7.59 0.66
N PRO A 154 -5.26 -8.57 1.57
CA PRO A 154 -4.89 -8.28 2.96
C PRO A 154 -3.60 -7.45 3.15
N THR A 155 -2.71 -7.41 2.15
CA THR A 155 -1.33 -6.90 2.30
C THR A 155 -0.97 -5.75 1.35
N ARG A 156 -1.88 -5.25 0.50
CA ARG A 156 -1.59 -4.15 -0.43
C ARG A 156 -2.50 -2.95 -0.16
N PHE A 157 -1.93 -1.93 0.50
CA PHE A 157 -2.67 -0.81 1.07
C PHE A 157 -3.49 -0.02 0.03
N ALA A 158 -2.89 0.31 -1.11
CA ALA A 158 -3.58 1.03 -2.19
C ALA A 158 -4.66 0.17 -2.87
N ASP A 159 -4.34 -1.09 -3.17
CA ASP A 159 -5.23 -2.04 -3.84
C ASP A 159 -6.54 -2.25 -3.09
N ASN A 160 -6.52 -2.22 -1.76
CA ASN A 160 -7.74 -2.30 -0.95
C ASN A 160 -8.69 -1.13 -1.22
N PHE A 161 -8.18 0.09 -1.33
CA PHE A 161 -9.03 1.26 -1.61
C PHE A 161 -9.52 1.27 -3.06
N VAL A 162 -8.68 0.83 -3.99
CA VAL A 162 -9.07 0.66 -5.40
C VAL A 162 -10.15 -0.44 -5.53
N ALA A 163 -10.03 -1.53 -4.77
CA ALA A 163 -11.07 -2.57 -4.69
C ALA A 163 -12.37 -2.04 -4.07
N LEU A 164 -12.29 -1.21 -3.02
CA LEU A 164 -13.46 -0.54 -2.44
C LEU A 164 -14.13 0.43 -3.43
N GLN A 165 -13.37 1.16 -4.24
CA GLN A 165 -13.90 1.98 -5.34
C GLN A 165 -14.62 1.12 -6.37
N SER A 166 -14.00 0.01 -6.78
CA SER A 166 -14.56 -0.93 -7.77
C SER A 166 -15.89 -1.54 -7.30
N ILE A 167 -15.97 -2.06 -6.07
CA ILE A 167 -17.21 -2.64 -5.55
C ILE A 167 -18.30 -1.58 -5.33
N LEU A 168 -17.92 -0.36 -4.88
CA LEU A 168 -18.86 0.74 -4.69
C LEU A 168 -19.47 1.20 -6.03
N ALA A 169 -18.69 1.22 -7.11
CA ALA A 169 -19.18 1.53 -8.45
C ALA A 169 -20.23 0.52 -8.95
N GLN A 170 -20.18 -0.72 -8.46
CA GLN A 170 -21.15 -1.78 -8.80
C GLN A 170 -22.26 -1.96 -7.75
N LYS A 171 -22.38 -1.05 -6.77
CA LYS A 171 -23.36 -1.15 -5.68
C LYS A 171 -24.79 -1.42 -6.16
N ASP A 172 -25.28 -0.62 -7.10
CA ASP A 172 -26.67 -0.72 -7.54
C ASP A 172 -26.90 -1.97 -8.40
N ALA A 173 -25.91 -2.36 -9.21
CA ALA A 173 -25.92 -3.62 -9.95
C ALA A 173 -25.95 -4.83 -9.02
N LEU A 174 -25.15 -4.84 -7.95
CA LEU A 174 -25.13 -5.91 -6.96
C LEU A 174 -26.46 -6.01 -6.18
N ARG A 175 -27.07 -4.87 -5.85
CA ARG A 175 -28.39 -4.82 -5.21
C ARG A 175 -29.49 -5.33 -6.14
N ALA A 176 -29.45 -4.96 -7.42
CA ALA A 176 -30.36 -5.47 -8.43
C ALA A 176 -30.20 -6.99 -8.61
N MET A 177 -28.95 -7.48 -8.63
CA MET A 177 -28.63 -8.90 -8.74
C MET A 177 -29.28 -9.75 -7.65
N VAL A 178 -29.17 -9.34 -6.38
CA VAL A 178 -29.71 -10.14 -5.26
C VAL A 178 -31.23 -10.01 -5.10
N THR A 179 -31.86 -9.05 -5.78
CA THR A 179 -33.30 -8.82 -5.75
C THR A 179 -34.01 -9.24 -7.05
N CYS A 180 -33.26 -9.69 -8.06
CA CYS A 180 -33.84 -10.08 -9.33
C CYS A 180 -34.67 -11.37 -9.21
N ARG A 181 -35.57 -11.59 -10.18
CA ARG A 181 -36.45 -12.76 -10.21
C ARG A 181 -35.64 -14.06 -10.28
N GLU A 182 -34.57 -14.09 -11.07
CA GLU A 182 -33.71 -15.26 -11.25
C GLU A 182 -33.06 -15.67 -9.92
N TRP A 183 -32.57 -14.70 -9.14
CA TRP A 183 -32.05 -14.97 -7.81
C TRP A 183 -33.14 -15.46 -6.87
N THR A 184 -34.22 -14.68 -6.70
CA THR A 184 -35.26 -14.95 -5.69
C THR A 184 -36.01 -16.26 -5.91
N THR A 185 -36.22 -16.66 -7.17
CA THR A 185 -36.91 -17.91 -7.52
C THR A 185 -36.00 -19.14 -7.57
N SER A 186 -34.68 -18.96 -7.56
CA SER A 186 -33.71 -20.07 -7.59
C SER A 186 -33.76 -20.91 -6.31
N SER A 187 -33.30 -22.16 -6.40
CA SER A 187 -32.98 -22.97 -5.22
C SER A 187 -31.86 -22.35 -4.38
N PHE A 188 -30.96 -21.61 -5.04
CA PHE A 188 -29.81 -20.94 -4.43
C PHE A 188 -30.21 -19.89 -3.38
N SER A 189 -31.36 -19.21 -3.53
CA SER A 189 -31.85 -18.22 -2.56
C SER A 189 -32.26 -18.83 -1.22
N ARG A 190 -32.55 -20.14 -1.18
CA ARG A 190 -32.99 -20.84 0.04
C ARG A 190 -31.81 -21.23 0.94
N GLU A 191 -30.60 -21.28 0.40
CA GLU A 191 -29.40 -21.65 1.13
C GLU A 191 -29.04 -20.63 2.21
N SER A 192 -28.64 -21.10 3.39
CA SER A 192 -28.25 -20.24 4.52
C SER A 192 -27.08 -19.30 4.17
N LYS A 193 -26.10 -19.78 3.38
CA LYS A 193 -24.97 -18.97 2.93
C LYS A 193 -25.41 -17.85 1.99
N SER A 194 -26.31 -18.15 1.04
CA SER A 194 -26.84 -17.17 0.11
C SER A 194 -27.67 -16.10 0.81
N LYS A 195 -28.48 -16.45 1.83
CA LYS A 195 -29.21 -15.46 2.64
C LYS A 195 -28.27 -14.48 3.33
N LYS A 196 -27.21 -14.98 3.99
CA LYS A 196 -26.18 -14.13 4.60
C LYS A 196 -25.49 -13.21 3.58
N PHE A 197 -25.27 -13.70 2.36
CA PHE A 197 -24.74 -12.88 1.27
C PHE A 197 -25.72 -11.79 0.84
N VAL A 198 -27.02 -12.10 0.69
CA VAL A 198 -28.05 -11.10 0.38
C VAL A 198 -28.09 -10.03 1.46
N ASP A 199 -28.11 -10.42 2.74
CA ASP A 199 -28.11 -9.48 3.88
C ASP A 199 -26.87 -8.56 3.84
N ALA A 200 -25.69 -9.13 3.56
CA ALA A 200 -24.44 -8.39 3.39
C ALA A 200 -24.48 -7.39 2.22
N VAL A 201 -25.03 -7.79 1.06
CA VAL A 201 -25.21 -6.89 -0.10
C VAL A 201 -26.24 -5.79 0.18
N LEU A 202 -27.26 -6.06 0.98
CA LEU A 202 -28.30 -5.08 1.30
C LEU A 202 -27.98 -4.19 2.51
N ASP A 203 -26.90 -4.47 3.24
CA ASP A 203 -26.47 -3.71 4.42
C ASP A 203 -26.20 -2.22 4.09
N SER A 204 -27.13 -1.36 4.49
CA SER A 204 -27.01 0.09 4.29
C SER A 204 -25.84 0.72 5.04
N GLY A 205 -25.45 0.16 6.19
CA GLY A 205 -24.32 0.61 7.00
C GLY A 205 -23.01 0.41 6.26
N PHE A 206 -22.79 -0.80 5.72
CA PHE A 206 -21.65 -1.12 4.88
C PHE A 206 -21.47 -0.11 3.73
N TRP A 207 -22.51 0.11 2.90
CA TRP A 207 -22.37 1.02 1.75
C TRP A 207 -22.12 2.47 2.14
N LYS A 208 -22.69 2.93 3.26
CA LYS A 208 -22.45 4.27 3.80
C LYS A 208 -21.01 4.43 4.27
N ASN A 209 -20.48 3.43 4.97
CA ASN A 209 -19.10 3.42 5.47
C ASN A 209 -18.10 3.29 4.32
N CYS A 210 -18.33 2.37 3.38
CA CYS A 210 -17.55 2.22 2.16
C CYS A 210 -17.47 3.52 1.35
N SER A 211 -18.61 4.19 1.11
CA SER A 211 -18.63 5.49 0.44
C SER A 211 -17.86 6.57 1.21
N THR A 212 -17.92 6.54 2.53
CA THR A 212 -17.18 7.50 3.38
C THR A 212 -15.67 7.28 3.28
N ILE A 213 -15.22 6.03 3.37
CA ILE A 213 -13.80 5.67 3.25
C ILE A 213 -13.27 6.01 1.85
N VAL A 214 -13.98 5.62 0.79
CA VAL A 214 -13.57 5.93 -0.59
C VAL A 214 -13.43 7.44 -0.80
N LYS A 215 -14.39 8.24 -0.34
CA LYS A 215 -14.31 9.72 -0.44
C LYS A 215 -13.14 10.32 0.33
N LEU A 216 -12.75 9.68 1.43
CA LEU A 216 -11.65 10.10 2.28
C LEU A 216 -10.29 9.74 1.67
N THR A 217 -10.17 8.55 1.08
CA THR A 217 -8.89 8.04 0.56
C THR A 217 -8.63 8.37 -0.91
N GLU A 218 -9.65 8.71 -1.69
CA GLU A 218 -9.51 9.07 -3.11
C GLU A 218 -8.43 10.14 -3.39
N PRO A 219 -8.33 11.27 -2.64
CA PRO A 219 -7.24 12.22 -2.86
C PRO A 219 -5.85 11.63 -2.65
N LEU A 220 -5.70 10.70 -1.69
CA LEU A 220 -4.43 10.02 -1.41
C LEU A 220 -4.09 8.98 -2.48
N ILE A 221 -5.08 8.29 -3.04
CA ILE A 221 -4.88 7.36 -4.15
C ILE A 221 -4.36 8.10 -5.38
N ARG A 222 -4.82 9.33 -5.64
CA ARG A 222 -4.26 10.17 -6.72
C ARG A 222 -2.79 10.53 -6.48
N VAL A 223 -2.42 10.82 -5.23
CA VAL A 223 -1.02 11.05 -4.86
C VAL A 223 -0.17 9.80 -5.11
N LEU A 224 -0.66 8.62 -4.72
CA LEU A 224 0.03 7.35 -4.93
C LEU A 224 0.24 7.07 -6.43
N ARG A 225 -0.76 7.30 -7.27
CA ARG A 225 -0.62 7.15 -8.73
C ARG A 225 0.46 8.04 -9.34
N ILE A 226 0.67 9.25 -8.80
CA ILE A 226 1.76 10.13 -9.26
C ILE A 226 3.12 9.52 -8.92
N VAL A 227 3.24 8.88 -7.75
CA VAL A 227 4.48 8.23 -7.31
C VAL A 227 4.74 6.93 -8.07
N ASP A 228 3.70 6.16 -8.35
CA ASP A 228 3.78 4.87 -9.06
C ASP A 228 3.93 5.02 -10.58
N SER A 229 3.85 6.24 -11.13
CA SER A 229 3.96 6.50 -12.57
C SER A 229 5.41 6.38 -13.04
N GLU A 230 5.71 5.35 -13.85
CA GLU A 230 7.04 5.16 -14.49
C GLU A 230 7.35 6.18 -15.59
N GLU A 231 6.33 6.85 -16.14
CA GLU A 231 6.50 7.74 -17.29
C GLU A 231 7.16 9.09 -16.95
N LYS A 232 7.01 9.56 -15.71
CA LYS A 232 7.37 10.93 -15.31
C LYS A 232 7.97 10.95 -13.90
N PRO A 233 9.06 11.72 -13.67
CA PRO A 233 9.60 11.89 -12.32
C PRO A 233 8.59 12.53 -11.36
N ALA A 234 8.13 11.78 -10.36
CA ALA A 234 7.16 12.22 -9.36
C ALA A 234 7.66 13.39 -8.48
N MET A 235 8.98 13.52 -8.37
CA MET A 235 9.69 14.41 -7.47
C MET A 235 9.21 15.88 -7.54
N GLY A 236 8.93 16.37 -8.75
CA GLY A 236 8.49 17.75 -9.00
C GLY A 236 6.99 18.00 -8.82
N PHE A 237 6.19 16.96 -8.59
CA PHE A 237 4.73 17.05 -8.50
C PHE A 237 4.19 16.65 -7.13
N LEU A 238 4.94 15.83 -6.39
CA LEU A 238 4.47 15.23 -5.14
C LEU A 238 4.09 16.27 -4.08
N TYR A 239 4.84 17.35 -3.95
CA TYR A 239 4.56 18.42 -2.99
C TYR A 239 3.18 19.05 -3.23
N ALA A 240 2.91 19.54 -4.44
CA ALA A 240 1.62 20.12 -4.80
C ALA A 240 0.48 19.10 -4.66
N ALA A 241 0.68 17.87 -5.14
CA ALA A 241 -0.32 16.82 -5.07
C ALA A 241 -0.71 16.50 -3.63
N PHE A 242 0.26 16.44 -2.72
CA PHE A 242 0.02 16.17 -1.31
C PHE A 242 -0.76 17.30 -0.62
N HIS A 243 -0.37 18.55 -0.87
CA HIS A 243 -1.09 19.72 -0.35
C HIS A 243 -2.53 19.79 -0.90
N LYS A 244 -2.72 19.59 -2.21
CA LYS A 244 -4.04 19.53 -2.85
C LYS A 244 -4.90 18.42 -2.25
N ALA A 245 -4.33 17.22 -2.06
CA ALA A 245 -5.06 16.10 -1.45
C ALA A 245 -5.54 16.44 -0.03
N ARG A 246 -4.66 17.03 0.78
CA ARG A 246 -4.99 17.47 2.14
C ARG A 246 -6.12 18.50 2.16
N GLU A 247 -6.02 19.53 1.33
CA GLU A 247 -7.04 20.58 1.21
C GLU A 247 -8.40 20.03 0.77
N GLU A 248 -8.40 19.15 -0.23
CA GLU A 248 -9.62 18.50 -0.70
C GLU A 248 -10.27 17.64 0.38
N MET A 249 -9.48 16.88 1.14
CA MET A 249 -10.03 16.10 2.26
C MET A 249 -10.68 17.02 3.30
N ILE A 250 -10.02 18.12 3.69
CA ILE A 250 -10.57 19.11 4.63
C ILE A 250 -11.89 19.69 4.10
N LYS A 251 -11.91 20.08 2.83
CA LYS A 251 -13.09 20.64 2.16
C LYS A 251 -14.25 19.64 2.10
N ARG A 252 -13.99 18.39 1.72
CA ARG A 252 -15.00 17.31 1.62
C ARG A 252 -15.63 16.98 2.98
N PHE A 253 -14.91 17.18 4.08
CA PHE A 253 -15.31 16.80 5.44
C PHE A 253 -15.43 17.99 6.40
N GLU A 254 -15.66 19.21 5.89
CA GLU A 254 -15.71 20.43 6.69
C GLU A 254 -16.70 20.37 7.87
N ARG A 255 -17.87 19.73 7.65
CA ARG A 255 -18.90 19.52 8.67
C ARG A 255 -18.67 18.29 9.57
N ARG A 256 -17.65 17.49 9.29
CA ARG A 256 -17.31 16.22 9.97
C ARG A 256 -15.83 16.14 10.35
N LYS A 257 -15.28 17.23 10.92
CA LYS A 257 -13.85 17.36 11.25
C LYS A 257 -13.29 16.21 12.10
N ARG A 258 -14.07 15.69 13.05
CA ARG A 258 -13.67 14.55 13.91
C ARG A 258 -13.36 13.26 13.13
N VAL A 259 -14.04 13.04 12.00
CA VAL A 259 -13.85 11.83 11.18
C VAL A 259 -12.50 11.87 10.45
N ILE A 260 -12.08 13.06 10.01
CA ILE A 260 -10.89 13.27 9.20
C ILE A 260 -9.64 13.51 10.03
N GLU A 261 -9.76 14.01 11.26
CA GLU A 261 -8.64 14.35 12.14
C GLU A 261 -7.62 13.23 12.35
N PRO A 262 -8.00 11.95 12.59
CA PRO A 262 -7.03 10.86 12.70
C PRO A 262 -6.23 10.64 11.40
N TYR A 263 -6.87 10.83 10.25
CA TYR A 263 -6.24 10.67 8.93
C TYR A 263 -5.29 11.83 8.63
N LEU A 264 -5.68 13.08 8.92
CA LEU A 264 -4.80 14.22 8.78
C LEU A 264 -3.57 14.10 9.68
N LYS A 265 -3.74 13.62 10.91
CA LYS A 265 -2.61 13.37 11.82
C LYS A 265 -1.64 12.33 11.25
N ILE A 266 -2.16 11.26 10.64
CA ILE A 266 -1.34 10.26 9.95
C ILE A 266 -0.60 10.92 8.79
N ILE A 267 -1.31 11.63 7.91
CA ILE A 267 -0.77 12.34 6.75
C ILE A 267 0.35 13.30 7.16
N ASP A 268 0.10 14.20 8.10
CA ASP A 268 1.06 15.19 8.58
C ASP A 268 2.29 14.50 9.20
N THR A 269 2.08 13.44 9.98
CA THR A 269 3.19 12.64 10.54
C THR A 269 4.05 12.00 9.44
N ARG A 270 3.47 11.53 8.33
CA ARG A 270 4.23 10.99 7.19
C ARG A 270 5.01 12.06 6.46
N TRP A 271 4.32 13.16 6.18
CA TRP A 271 4.89 14.28 5.45
C TRP A 271 6.11 14.85 6.16
N ASP A 272 6.01 15.06 7.48
CA ASP A 272 7.07 15.71 8.24
C ASP A 272 8.18 14.77 8.69
N LYS A 273 7.92 13.45 8.85
CA LYS A 273 8.92 12.51 9.41
C LYS A 273 9.52 11.52 8.42
N GLN A 274 8.84 11.23 7.32
CA GLN A 274 9.20 10.08 6.46
C GLN A 274 9.52 10.49 5.03
N LEU A 275 8.89 11.56 4.54
CA LEU A 275 9.21 12.11 3.24
C LEU A 275 10.32 13.15 3.39
N TYR A 276 11.25 13.19 2.44
CA TYR A 276 12.27 14.25 2.35
C TYR A 276 11.59 15.55 1.90
N LYS A 277 10.80 16.14 2.80
CA LYS A 277 9.94 17.31 2.56
C LYS A 277 10.66 18.43 1.83
N ASN A 278 11.91 18.70 2.20
CA ASN A 278 12.71 19.76 1.59
C ASN A 278 13.10 19.42 0.14
N LEU A 279 13.38 18.15 -0.15
CA LEU A 279 13.65 17.70 -1.52
C LEU A 279 12.38 17.78 -2.37
N HIS A 280 11.21 17.40 -1.84
CA HIS A 280 9.93 17.55 -2.56
C HIS A 280 9.52 19.01 -2.76
N ALA A 281 9.76 19.86 -1.77
CA ALA A 281 9.57 21.31 -1.89
C ALA A 281 10.51 21.89 -2.95
N ALA A 282 11.78 21.48 -2.99
CA ALA A 282 12.73 21.89 -4.00
C ALA A 282 12.32 21.38 -5.40
N GLY A 283 11.92 20.11 -5.51
CA GLY A 283 11.42 19.53 -6.76
C GLY A 283 10.22 20.31 -7.31
N PHE A 284 9.25 20.65 -6.46
CA PHE A 284 8.13 21.50 -6.83
C PHE A 284 8.58 22.91 -7.23
N TRP A 285 9.49 23.52 -6.47
CA TRP A 285 9.99 24.85 -6.76
C TRP A 285 10.73 24.93 -8.10
N PHE A 286 11.44 23.87 -8.49
CA PHE A 286 12.12 23.75 -9.79
C PHE A 286 11.23 23.22 -10.91
N ASN A 287 9.97 22.87 -10.66
CA ASN A 287 9.04 22.43 -11.70
C ASN A 287 8.53 23.66 -12.47
N PRO A 288 8.85 23.84 -13.77
CA PRO A 288 8.44 25.03 -14.51
C PRO A 288 6.92 25.22 -14.56
N SER A 289 6.15 24.13 -14.54
CA SER A 289 4.69 24.16 -14.60
C SER A 289 4.08 24.81 -13.35
N TYR A 290 4.74 24.65 -12.20
CA TYR A 290 4.31 25.25 -10.93
C TYR A 290 5.02 26.55 -10.62
N HIS A 291 6.33 26.64 -10.89
CA HIS A 291 7.13 27.80 -10.56
C HIS A 291 6.65 29.08 -11.24
N TYR A 292 6.32 28.96 -12.52
CA TYR A 292 5.87 30.10 -13.32
C TYR A 292 4.34 30.25 -13.34
N ASP A 293 3.61 29.38 -12.64
CA ASP A 293 2.19 29.61 -12.34
C ASP A 293 2.09 30.45 -11.06
N THR A 294 1.73 31.73 -11.23
CA THR A 294 1.63 32.67 -10.11
C THR A 294 0.63 32.22 -9.06
N ASN A 295 -0.47 31.56 -9.45
CA ASN A 295 -1.50 31.12 -8.50
C ASN A 295 -1.02 29.95 -7.65
N GLU A 296 -0.33 28.98 -8.25
CA GLU A 296 0.20 27.82 -7.54
C GLU A 296 1.39 28.19 -6.66
N MET A 297 2.32 29.01 -7.16
CA MET A 297 3.48 29.44 -6.39
C MET A 297 3.09 30.34 -5.21
N GLU A 298 2.04 31.16 -5.33
CA GLU A 298 1.52 32.00 -4.25
C GLU A 298 1.00 31.17 -3.05
N LYS A 299 0.42 30.00 -3.31
CA LYS A 299 -0.03 29.07 -2.26
C LYS A 299 1.14 28.42 -1.51
N HIS A 300 2.31 28.35 -2.14
CA HIS A 300 3.45 27.56 -1.69
C HIS A 300 4.75 28.38 -1.62
N LYS A 301 4.67 29.66 -1.25
CA LYS A 301 5.84 30.57 -1.16
C LYS A 301 6.99 30.04 -0.32
N SER A 302 6.69 29.25 0.72
CA SER A 302 7.70 28.65 1.59
C SER A 302 8.48 27.52 0.94
N ALA A 303 8.12 27.07 -0.27
CA ALA A 303 8.85 26.00 -0.97
C ALA A 303 10.32 26.37 -1.25
N ILE A 304 10.63 27.67 -1.38
CA ILE A 304 12.02 28.14 -1.52
C ILE A 304 12.90 27.77 -0.31
N SER A 305 12.34 27.73 0.90
CA SER A 305 13.09 27.28 2.09
C SER A 305 13.55 25.84 1.92
N GLY A 306 12.74 24.99 1.28
CA GLY A 306 13.16 23.62 0.95
C GLY A 306 14.35 23.56 -0.01
N VAL A 307 14.43 24.48 -0.98
CA VAL A 307 15.60 24.61 -1.87
C VAL A 307 16.84 25.01 -1.08
N LEU A 308 16.72 26.02 -0.21
CA LEU A 308 17.83 26.50 0.61
C LEU A 308 18.34 25.41 1.56
N ASP A 309 17.43 24.73 2.27
CA ASP A 309 17.78 23.62 3.17
C ASP A 309 18.47 22.46 2.43
N VAL A 310 18.08 22.19 1.17
CA VAL A 310 18.74 21.19 0.33
C VAL A 310 20.15 21.65 -0.05
N ILE A 311 20.33 22.90 -0.46
CA ILE A 311 21.64 23.46 -0.80
C ILE A 311 22.57 23.40 0.42
N GLU A 312 22.14 23.91 1.58
CA GLU A 312 22.94 23.90 2.82
C GLU A 312 23.34 22.48 3.23
N ARG A 313 22.42 21.52 3.11
CA ARG A 313 22.68 20.13 3.47
C ARG A 313 23.70 19.45 2.57
N TYR A 314 23.65 19.69 1.26
CA TYR A 314 24.47 18.96 0.28
C TYR A 314 25.70 19.74 -0.19
N ALA A 315 25.80 21.03 0.08
CA ALA A 315 27.01 21.80 -0.17
C ALA A 315 28.11 21.56 0.88
N HIS A 316 27.80 20.88 1.99
CA HIS A 316 28.76 20.51 3.03
C HIS A 316 29.61 21.69 3.57
N ASN A 317 29.00 22.87 3.68
CA ASN A 317 29.64 24.14 4.05
C ASN A 317 30.71 24.65 3.06
N ASP A 318 30.74 24.15 1.82
CA ASP A 318 31.52 24.76 0.74
C ASP A 318 30.83 26.03 0.25
N ARG A 319 31.29 27.16 0.79
CA ARG A 319 30.78 28.49 0.45
C ARG A 319 30.83 28.80 -1.04
N ALA A 320 31.88 28.37 -1.75
CA ALA A 320 32.00 28.64 -3.19
C ALA A 320 30.97 27.85 -3.99
N LEU A 321 30.63 26.64 -3.54
CA LEU A 321 29.56 25.83 -4.12
C LEU A 321 28.17 26.42 -3.81
N GLU A 322 27.93 26.85 -2.56
CA GLU A 322 26.67 27.50 -2.16
C GLU A 322 26.39 28.77 -2.98
N GLU A 323 27.39 29.63 -3.15
CA GLU A 323 27.28 30.86 -3.95
C GLU A 323 26.91 30.53 -5.41
N LYS A 324 27.56 29.54 -6.02
CA LYS A 324 27.25 29.08 -7.38
C LYS A 324 25.85 28.49 -7.50
N LEU A 325 25.41 27.67 -6.54
CA LEU A 325 24.07 27.09 -6.55
C LEU A 325 22.99 28.17 -6.42
N ASN A 326 23.20 29.14 -5.55
CA ASN A 326 22.29 30.29 -5.39
C ASN A 326 22.20 31.16 -6.65
N GLU A 327 23.31 31.34 -7.37
CA GLU A 327 23.30 31.98 -8.69
C GLU A 327 22.40 31.21 -9.67
N LYS A 328 22.54 29.87 -9.74
CA LYS A 328 21.68 29.03 -10.61
C LYS A 328 20.21 29.07 -10.22
N VAL A 329 19.90 29.12 -8.92
CA VAL A 329 18.53 29.31 -8.41
C VAL A 329 17.95 30.63 -8.92
N THR A 330 18.73 31.70 -8.93
CA THR A 330 18.30 33.03 -9.39
C THR A 330 18.03 33.03 -10.89
N ILE A 331 18.92 32.43 -11.69
CA ILE A 331 18.75 32.28 -13.15
C ILE A 331 17.45 31.56 -13.47
N PHE A 332 17.16 30.44 -12.79
CA PHE A 332 15.90 29.73 -12.97
C PHE A 332 14.70 30.60 -12.57
N ARG A 333 14.74 31.20 -11.38
CA ARG A 333 13.64 32.04 -10.86
C ARG A 333 13.20 33.12 -11.85
N ASN A 334 14.18 33.81 -12.43
CA ASN A 334 13.95 34.94 -13.31
C ASN A 334 13.72 34.51 -14.77
N ALA A 335 13.76 33.21 -15.07
CA ALA A 335 13.75 32.66 -16.43
C ALA A 335 14.84 33.29 -17.33
N GLU A 336 16.04 33.46 -16.78
CA GLU A 336 17.16 34.05 -17.52
C GLU A 336 17.78 33.04 -18.50
N GLY A 337 18.40 33.55 -19.56
CA GLY A 337 19.06 32.74 -20.58
C GLY A 337 18.11 31.76 -21.27
N ASP A 338 18.46 30.48 -21.27
CA ASP A 338 17.73 29.45 -22.00
C ASP A 338 16.34 29.14 -21.40
N PHE A 339 16.14 29.41 -20.10
CA PHE A 339 14.84 29.27 -19.44
C PHE A 339 13.80 30.30 -19.92
N GLY A 340 14.26 31.42 -20.49
CA GLY A 340 13.42 32.49 -21.04
C GLY A 340 13.13 32.37 -22.54
N ARG A 341 13.73 31.38 -23.23
CA ARG A 341 13.50 31.19 -24.67
C ARG A 341 12.05 30.78 -24.93
N ARG A 342 11.49 31.24 -26.07
CA ARG A 342 10.12 30.91 -26.51
C ARG A 342 9.78 29.42 -26.41
N LEU A 343 10.70 28.53 -26.78
CA LEU A 343 10.49 27.08 -26.69
C LEU A 343 10.33 26.60 -25.23
N ALA A 344 11.17 27.09 -24.32
CA ALA A 344 11.07 26.79 -22.89
C ALA A 344 9.75 27.33 -22.31
N LEU A 345 9.37 28.57 -22.63
CA LEU A 345 8.11 29.19 -22.20
C LEU A 345 6.89 28.37 -22.64
N ASN A 346 6.83 28.01 -23.93
CA ASN A 346 5.71 27.26 -24.50
C ASN A 346 5.60 25.83 -23.93
N SER A 347 6.69 25.29 -23.40
CA SER A 347 6.75 23.91 -22.90
C SER A 347 6.51 23.78 -21.40
N ARG A 348 6.28 24.89 -20.68
CA ARG A 348 6.11 24.89 -19.21
C ARG A 348 4.94 24.04 -18.75
N HIS A 349 3.86 23.96 -19.52
CA HIS A 349 2.62 23.29 -19.11
C HIS A 349 2.32 21.99 -19.89
N THR A 350 3.17 21.61 -20.85
CA THR A 350 2.94 20.45 -21.74
C THR A 350 3.09 19.08 -21.08
N LYS A 351 3.32 18.99 -19.76
CA LYS A 351 3.57 17.72 -19.07
C LYS A 351 2.92 17.66 -17.68
N MET A 352 1.60 17.76 -17.61
CA MET A 352 0.83 17.35 -16.41
C MET A 352 0.52 15.85 -16.46
N PRO A 353 0.35 15.16 -15.32
CA PRO A 353 -0.49 13.95 -15.25
C PRO A 353 -1.93 14.37 -15.54
N GLU A 354 -2.62 13.67 -16.41
CA GLU A 354 -3.98 14.01 -16.85
C GLU A 354 -4.94 14.15 -15.65
N ASP A 355 -5.72 15.24 -15.65
CA ASP A 355 -6.86 15.48 -14.73
C ASP A 355 -8.07 14.58 -15.11
N GLU A 356 -7.86 13.27 -15.32
CA GLU A 356 -9.00 12.38 -15.57
C GLU A 356 -9.87 12.22 -14.31
N PRO A 357 -11.21 12.28 -14.45
CA PRO A 357 -12.14 12.13 -13.34
C PRO A 357 -11.99 10.75 -12.65
N PRO A 358 -12.37 10.64 -11.36
CA PRO A 358 -11.87 9.62 -10.42
C PRO A 358 -12.46 8.21 -10.59
N THR A 359 -13.01 7.90 -11.74
CA THR A 359 -13.45 6.54 -12.05
C THR A 359 -12.40 5.94 -12.95
N LEU A 360 -11.75 4.85 -12.49
CA LEU A 360 -10.98 4.00 -13.39
C LEU A 360 -11.80 3.81 -14.67
N THR A 361 -11.26 4.27 -15.79
CA THR A 361 -11.94 4.07 -17.07
C THR A 361 -12.08 2.58 -17.29
N VAL A 362 -13.06 2.17 -18.11
CA VAL A 362 -13.27 0.74 -18.39
C VAL A 362 -11.98 0.13 -18.97
N GLU A 363 -11.18 0.94 -19.63
CA GLU A 363 -9.89 0.67 -20.24
C GLU A 363 -8.79 0.49 -19.20
N GLU A 364 -8.70 1.35 -18.18
CA GLU A 364 -7.78 1.19 -17.06
C GLU A 364 -8.12 -0.03 -16.19
N ILE A 365 -9.41 -0.32 -15.97
CA ILE A 365 -9.84 -1.56 -15.29
C ILE A 365 -9.42 -2.79 -16.11
N LYS A 366 -9.53 -2.72 -17.43
CA LYS A 366 -9.08 -3.79 -18.34
C LYS A 366 -7.55 -3.91 -18.40
N ALA A 367 -6.81 -2.81 -18.26
CA ALA A 367 -5.35 -2.82 -18.19
C ALA A 367 -4.86 -3.47 -16.89
N LEU A 368 -5.37 -3.02 -15.74
CA LEU A 368 -5.07 -3.65 -14.44
C LEU A 368 -5.45 -5.13 -14.40
N ASN A 369 -6.60 -5.50 -14.97
CA ASN A 369 -7.00 -6.91 -15.02
C ASN A 369 -6.07 -7.75 -15.93
N ARG A 370 -5.55 -7.17 -17.01
CA ARG A 370 -4.57 -7.85 -17.88
C ARG A 370 -3.25 -8.08 -17.16
N GLU A 371 -2.72 -7.05 -16.51
CA GLU A 371 -1.49 -7.15 -15.70
C GLU A 371 -1.64 -8.15 -14.54
N LEU A 372 -2.81 -8.20 -13.90
CA LEU A 372 -3.11 -9.17 -12.84
C LEU A 372 -3.27 -10.61 -13.36
N THR A 373 -3.77 -10.81 -14.58
CA THR A 373 -3.83 -12.14 -15.20
C THR A 373 -2.48 -12.60 -15.74
N GLU A 374 -1.64 -11.69 -16.21
CA GLU A 374 -0.27 -11.97 -16.69
C GLU A 374 0.68 -12.25 -15.53
N CYS A 375 0.42 -11.73 -14.32
CA CYS A 375 1.11 -12.12 -13.09
C CYS A 375 0.69 -13.50 -12.53
N THR A 376 -0.21 -14.22 -13.21
CA THR A 376 -0.47 -15.64 -12.94
C THR A 376 -0.11 -16.47 -14.16
N ILE A 377 1.19 -16.74 -14.29
CA ILE A 377 1.86 -17.97 -14.75
C ILE A 377 3.29 -17.55 -15.13
N GLU A 378 4.24 -17.82 -14.24
CA GLU A 378 5.27 -18.86 -14.40
C GLU A 378 5.74 -19.32 -13.02
#